data_AF-A0A845MCT9-F1
#
_entry.id   AF-A0A845MCT9-F1
#
_cell.length_a   1.000
_cell.length_b   1.000
_cell.length_c   1.000
_cell.angle_alpha   90.00
_cell.angle_beta   90.00
_cell.angle_gamma   90.00
#
_symmetry.space_group_name_H-M   'P 1'
#
loop_
_entity.id
_entity.type
_entity.pdbx_description
1 polymer ?
#
loop_
_entity_poly.entity_id
_entity_poly.type
_entity_poly.pdbx_seq_one_letter_code
_entity_poly.pdbx_strand_id
1 'polypeptide(L)'
;MPVYVNDTEIDDNTVFSEMQYHSARSMEEARDAAARALVVKELLRQEAVRQGLSDPDEPGEALEASLMQLIEREVVAPAATTDACRAYYEQNLQRFRASDASSAILPFEMVEEKIRDYLHTRSIREGIRSYILHLAESARISGFDLTASL
;
A
#
# COMPACT_ATOMS: atom_id res chain seq x y z
N MET A 1 -8.70 8.96 -21.36
CA MET A 1 -7.41 8.44 -21.87
C MET A 1 -7.28 7.06 -21.26
N PRO A 2 -7.48 5.99 -22.05
CA PRO A 2 -7.54 4.64 -21.51
C PRO A 2 -6.20 4.26 -20.90
N VAL A 3 -6.27 3.55 -19.77
CA VAL A 3 -5.10 2.99 -19.10
C VAL A 3 -5.07 1.51 -19.44
N TYR A 4 -3.93 0.98 -19.86
CA TYR A 4 -3.78 -0.45 -20.14
C TYR A 4 -2.80 -1.09 -19.17
N VAL A 5 -3.16 -2.29 -18.70
CA VAL A 5 -2.31 -3.17 -17.89
C VAL A 5 -2.17 -4.50 -18.61
N ASN A 6 -1.02 -4.72 -19.22
CA ASN A 6 -0.77 -5.79 -20.18
C ASN A 6 -1.77 -5.73 -21.33
N ASP A 7 -2.65 -6.73 -21.45
CA ASP A 7 -3.67 -6.81 -22.50
C ASP A 7 -5.07 -6.41 -21.98
N THR A 8 -5.17 -5.97 -20.71
CA THR A 8 -6.41 -5.51 -20.09
C THR A 8 -6.56 -3.99 -20.24
N GLU A 9 -7.67 -3.55 -20.80
CA GLU A 9 -8.06 -2.13 -20.85
C GLU A 9 -8.85 -1.72 -19.61
N ILE A 10 -8.41 -0.64 -18.96
CA ILE A 10 -9.16 0.06 -17.92
C ILE A 10 -9.77 1.30 -18.58
N ASP A 11 -11.07 1.18 -18.90
CA ASP A 11 -11.81 2.25 -19.57
C ASP A 11 -12.03 3.46 -18.66
N ASP A 12 -12.21 4.63 -19.28
CA ASP A 12 -12.46 5.90 -18.60
C ASP A 12 -13.73 5.82 -17.72
N ASN A 13 -14.74 5.04 -18.11
CA ASN A 13 -15.96 4.86 -17.30
C ASN A 13 -15.70 4.08 -16.00
N THR A 14 -14.78 3.12 -16.04
CA THR A 14 -14.35 2.37 -14.83
C THR A 14 -13.58 3.29 -13.89
N VAL A 15 -12.66 4.10 -14.43
CA VAL A 15 -11.94 5.12 -13.64
C VAL A 15 -12.93 6.10 -13.01
N PHE A 16 -13.90 6.59 -13.77
CA PHE A 16 -14.91 7.52 -13.27
C PHE A 16 -15.78 6.92 -12.15
N SER A 17 -16.18 5.66 -12.30
CA SER A 17 -16.93 4.94 -11.27
C SER A 17 -16.09 4.73 -10.02
N GLU A 18 -14.78 4.49 -10.15
CA GLU A 18 -13.88 4.31 -9.02
C GLU A 18 -13.58 5.65 -8.29
N MET A 19 -13.52 6.78 -9.02
CA MET A 19 -13.30 8.11 -8.44
C MET A 19 -14.28 8.44 -7.31
N GLN A 20 -15.51 7.90 -7.35
CA GLN A 20 -16.50 8.14 -6.29
C GLN A 20 -16.10 7.56 -4.93
N TYR A 21 -15.21 6.55 -4.92
CA TYR A 21 -14.68 5.94 -3.70
C TYR A 21 -13.42 6.65 -3.17
N HIS A 22 -12.89 7.62 -3.91
CA HIS A 22 -11.69 8.36 -3.55
C HIS A 22 -12.01 9.82 -3.21
N SER A 23 -11.87 10.17 -1.93
CA SER A 23 -11.93 11.56 -1.49
C SER A 23 -10.64 12.27 -1.87
N ALA A 24 -10.69 13.26 -2.76
CA ALA A 24 -9.53 14.07 -3.13
C ALA A 24 -9.84 15.57 -3.16
N ARG A 25 -8.79 16.40 -3.18
CA ARG A 25 -8.93 17.87 -3.14
C ARG A 25 -9.21 18.45 -4.53
N SER A 26 -9.01 17.66 -5.58
CA SER A 26 -9.29 18.02 -6.96
C SER A 26 -9.77 16.80 -7.76
N MET A 27 -10.43 17.07 -8.89
CA MET A 27 -10.84 16.02 -9.83
C MET A 27 -9.64 15.26 -10.41
N GLU A 28 -8.51 15.95 -10.61
CA GLU A 28 -7.28 15.37 -11.13
C GLU A 28 -6.67 14.40 -10.13
N GLU A 29 -6.55 14.79 -8.85
CA GLU A 29 -6.09 13.89 -7.78
C GLU A 29 -7.02 12.69 -7.59
N ALA A 30 -8.34 12.88 -7.65
CA ALA A 30 -9.30 11.79 -7.55
C ALA A 30 -9.14 10.80 -8.70
N ARG A 31 -8.91 11.31 -9.92
CA ARG A 31 -8.69 10.49 -11.11
C ARG A 31 -7.39 9.71 -11.01
N ASP A 32 -6.30 10.33 -10.58
CA ASP A 32 -5.01 9.66 -10.41
C ASP A 32 -5.09 8.59 -9.32
N ALA A 33 -5.78 8.87 -8.20
CA ALA A 33 -6.01 7.89 -7.14
C ALA A 33 -6.82 6.68 -7.64
N ALA A 34 -7.88 6.93 -8.41
CA ALA A 34 -8.72 5.89 -9.03
C ALA A 34 -7.93 5.05 -10.05
N ALA A 35 -7.21 5.71 -10.97
CA ALA A 35 -6.38 5.02 -11.96
C ALA A 35 -5.31 4.15 -11.28
N ARG A 36 -4.62 4.69 -10.26
CA ARG A 36 -3.66 3.94 -9.45
C ARG A 36 -4.31 2.72 -8.80
N ALA A 37 -5.46 2.89 -8.15
CA ALA A 37 -6.15 1.79 -7.48
C ALA A 37 -6.54 0.68 -8.46
N LEU A 38 -7.09 1.03 -9.63
CA LEU A 38 -7.48 0.09 -10.66
C LEU A 38 -6.28 -0.64 -11.28
N VAL A 39 -5.19 0.07 -11.57
CA VAL A 39 -3.96 -0.54 -12.08
C VAL A 39 -3.37 -1.53 -11.08
N VAL A 40 -3.26 -1.13 -9.81
CA VAL A 40 -2.75 -2.01 -8.74
C VAL A 40 -3.65 -3.22 -8.56
N LYS A 41 -4.97 -3.04 -8.57
CA LYS A 41 -5.95 -4.12 -8.46
C LYS A 41 -5.79 -5.13 -9.60
N GLU A 42 -5.65 -4.65 -10.83
CA GLU A 42 -5.46 -5.51 -12.00
C GLU A 42 -4.12 -6.25 -11.97
N LEU A 43 -3.02 -5.60 -11.57
CA LEU A 43 -1.72 -6.27 -11.39
C LEU A 43 -1.80 -7.40 -10.37
N LEU A 44 -2.40 -7.13 -9.21
CA LEU A 44 -2.56 -8.14 -8.16
C LEU A 44 -3.49 -9.27 -8.60
N ARG A 45 -4.55 -8.98 -9.36
CA ARG A 45 -5.44 -9.99 -9.92
C ARG A 45 -4.69 -10.92 -10.88
N GLN A 46 -3.96 -10.36 -11.84
CA GLN A 46 -3.17 -11.14 -12.79
C GLN A 46 -2.16 -12.03 -12.08
N GLU A 47 -1.53 -11.50 -11.03
CA GLU A 47 -0.59 -12.26 -10.20
C GLU A 47 -1.28 -13.36 -9.38
N ALA A 48 -2.44 -13.09 -8.77
CA ALA A 48 -3.22 -14.09 -8.05
C ALA A 48 -3.63 -15.25 -8.97
N VAL A 49 -4.08 -14.95 -10.19
CA VAL A 49 -4.38 -15.95 -11.22
C VAL A 49 -3.14 -16.73 -11.62
N ARG A 50 -2.01 -16.05 -11.84
CA ARG A 50 -0.72 -16.68 -12.18
C ARG A 50 -0.25 -17.66 -11.10
N GLN A 51 -0.52 -17.36 -9.84
CA GLN A 51 -0.17 -18.20 -8.70
C GLN A 51 -1.24 -19.27 -8.36
N GLY A 52 -2.35 -19.31 -9.11
CA GLY A 52 -3.45 -20.25 -8.88
C GLY A 52 -4.25 -19.97 -7.61
N LEU A 53 -4.23 -18.73 -7.12
CA LEU A 53 -4.98 -18.28 -5.93
C LEU A 53 -6.38 -17.77 -6.27
N SER A 54 -6.62 -17.37 -7.52
CA SER A 54 -7.87 -16.78 -7.99
C SER A 54 -8.18 -17.23 -9.41
N ASP A 55 -9.45 -17.31 -9.76
CA ASP A 55 -9.88 -17.55 -11.14
C ASP A 55 -9.93 -16.23 -11.94
N PRO A 56 -9.72 -16.24 -13.27
CA PRO A 56 -9.73 -15.02 -14.09
C PRO A 56 -11.02 -14.21 -13.98
N ASP A 57 -12.15 -14.89 -13.80
CA ASP A 57 -13.50 -14.31 -13.72
C ASP A 57 -14.04 -14.29 -12.28
N GLU A 58 -13.15 -14.40 -11.27
CA GLU A 58 -13.57 -14.43 -9.87
C GLU A 58 -14.24 -13.10 -9.46
N PRO A 59 -15.45 -13.13 -8.89
CA PRO A 59 -16.21 -11.93 -8.63
C PRO A 59 -15.79 -11.21 -7.34
N GLY A 60 -15.75 -9.87 -7.40
CA GLY A 60 -15.85 -8.94 -6.27
C GLY A 60 -15.17 -9.37 -4.96
N GLU A 61 -15.98 -9.81 -4.00
CA GLU A 61 -15.53 -10.18 -2.64
C GLU A 61 -14.56 -11.38 -2.62
N ALA A 62 -14.78 -12.38 -3.49
CA ALA A 62 -13.90 -13.54 -3.57
C ALA A 62 -12.52 -13.13 -4.10
N LEU A 63 -12.49 -12.28 -5.13
CA LEU A 63 -11.25 -11.71 -5.62
C LEU A 63 -10.53 -10.93 -4.52
N GLU A 64 -11.23 -10.07 -3.77
CA GLU A 64 -10.61 -9.29 -2.68
C GLU A 64 -9.97 -10.18 -1.60
N ALA A 65 -10.62 -11.30 -1.24
CA ALA A 65 -10.04 -12.28 -0.34
C ALA A 65 -8.76 -12.93 -0.92
N SER A 66 -8.78 -13.31 -2.20
CA SER A 66 -7.63 -13.87 -2.91
C SER A 66 -6.47 -12.87 -3.01
N LEU A 67 -6.76 -11.58 -3.23
CA LEU A 67 -5.74 -10.52 -3.24
C LEU A 67 -5.11 -10.31 -1.86
N MET A 68 -5.92 -10.33 -0.79
CA MET A 68 -5.43 -10.24 0.58
C MET A 68 -4.50 -11.42 0.90
N GLN A 69 -4.90 -12.63 0.52
CA GLN A 69 -4.09 -13.83 0.70
C GLN A 69 -2.76 -13.76 -0.08
N LEU A 70 -2.76 -13.23 -1.31
CA LEU A 70 -1.55 -12.99 -2.09
C LEU A 70 -0.60 -12.04 -1.36
N ILE A 71 -1.12 -10.91 -0.87
CA ILE A 71 -0.33 -9.92 -0.14
C ILE A 71 0.28 -10.53 1.12
N GLU A 72 -0.51 -11.24 1.92
CA GLU A 72 -0.02 -11.89 3.13
C GLU A 72 1.08 -12.93 2.85
N ARG A 73 1.01 -13.60 1.71
CA ARG A 73 1.99 -14.62 1.31
C ARG A 73 3.30 -14.03 0.82
N GLU A 74 3.24 -12.99 0.00
CA GLU A 74 4.40 -12.44 -0.70
C GLU A 74 5.05 -11.26 0.04
N VAL A 75 4.28 -10.53 0.85
CA VAL A 75 4.79 -9.39 1.62
C VAL A 75 5.34 -9.85 2.97
N VAL A 76 6.64 -10.15 2.98
CA VAL A 76 7.37 -10.43 4.22
C VAL A 76 7.85 -9.11 4.84
N ALA A 77 7.08 -8.58 5.80
CA ALA A 77 7.52 -7.43 6.58
C ALA A 77 8.45 -7.87 7.72
N PRO A 78 9.71 -7.41 7.80
CA PRO A 78 10.55 -7.69 8.95
C PRO A 78 9.92 -7.15 10.23
N ALA A 79 9.77 -8.00 11.24
CA ALA A 79 9.31 -7.59 12.55
C ALA A 79 10.24 -6.51 13.13
N ALA A 80 9.68 -5.44 13.67
CA ALA A 80 10.45 -4.38 14.29
C ALA A 80 11.15 -4.90 15.56
N THR A 81 12.47 -5.08 15.47
CA THR A 81 13.30 -5.52 16.59
C THR A 81 13.37 -4.42 17.66
N THR A 82 13.64 -4.79 18.91
CA THR A 82 13.85 -3.81 19.99
C THR A 82 14.98 -2.83 19.66
N ASP A 83 16.02 -3.28 18.94
CA ASP A 83 17.12 -2.42 18.50
C ASP A 83 16.65 -1.34 17.51
N ALA A 84 15.84 -1.71 16.51
CA ALA A 84 15.22 -0.76 15.59
C ALA A 84 14.29 0.23 16.31
N CYS A 85 13.54 -0.24 17.31
CA CYS A 85 12.68 0.62 18.13
C CYS A 85 13.50 1.64 18.93
N ARG A 86 14.62 1.21 19.52
CA ARG A 86 15.54 2.09 20.26
C ARG A 86 16.18 3.13 19.35
N ALA A 87 16.70 2.71 18.20
CA ALA A 87 17.27 3.62 17.21
C ALA A 87 16.25 4.66 16.74
N TYR A 88 14.99 4.25 16.50
CA TYR A 88 13.92 5.18 16.14
C TYR A 88 13.59 6.17 17.26
N TYR A 89 13.50 5.69 18.51
CA TYR A 89 13.26 6.52 19.68
C TYR A 89 14.33 7.61 19.85
N GLU A 90 15.60 7.23 19.78
CA GLU A 90 16.74 8.15 19.92
C GLU A 90 16.78 9.20 18.80
N GLN A 91 16.44 8.81 17.58
CA GLN A 91 16.37 9.73 16.43
C GLN A 91 15.14 10.66 16.48
N ASN A 92 14.08 10.29 17.22
CA ASN A 92 12.79 10.99 17.23
C ASN A 92 12.35 11.44 18.63
N LEU A 93 13.28 11.69 19.56
CA LEU A 93 12.98 12.07 20.95
C LEU A 93 12.00 13.24 21.08
N GLN A 94 12.02 14.18 20.14
CA GLN A 94 11.09 15.32 20.12
C GLN A 94 9.62 14.92 19.97
N ARG A 95 9.34 13.78 19.32
CA ARG A 95 7.98 13.24 19.14
C ARG A 95 7.42 12.57 20.39
N PHE A 96 8.27 12.22 21.34
CA PHE A 96 7.91 11.52 22.58
C PHE A 96 7.93 12.42 23.80
N ARG A 97 7.70 13.72 23.61
CA ARG A 97 7.52 14.65 24.72
C ARG A 97 6.15 14.44 25.35
N ALA A 98 6.11 14.45 26.68
CA ALA A 98 4.86 14.45 27.41
C ALA A 98 4.05 15.70 27.03
N SER A 99 2.75 15.53 26.82
CA SER A 99 1.82 16.61 26.48
C SER A 99 1.47 17.51 27.68
N ASP A 100 2.10 17.27 28.84
CA ASP A 100 1.87 18.00 30.08
C ASP A 100 2.84 19.19 30.25
N ALA A 101 2.68 19.92 31.34
CA ALA A 101 3.49 21.11 31.64
C ALA A 101 4.99 20.80 31.83
N SER A 102 5.38 19.53 31.99
CA SER A 102 6.77 19.15 32.26
C SER A 102 7.66 19.19 31.02
N SER A 103 7.08 19.08 29.81
CA SER A 103 7.82 18.92 28.54
C SER A 103 8.89 17.81 28.58
N ALA A 104 8.79 16.87 29.53
CA ALA A 104 9.77 15.82 29.73
C ALA A 104 9.69 14.80 28.58
N ILE A 105 10.83 14.20 28.25
CA ILE A 105 10.88 13.09 27.30
C ILE A 105 10.37 11.84 28.02
N LEU A 106 9.38 11.16 27.43
CA LEU A 106 8.84 9.90 27.96
C LEU A 106 9.91 8.80 27.87
N PRO A 107 10.14 7.98 28.91
CA PRO A 107 11.09 6.87 28.87
C PRO A 107 10.80 5.88 27.74
N PHE A 108 11.84 5.26 27.20
CA PHE A 108 11.72 4.28 26.10
C PHE A 108 10.73 3.15 26.41
N GLU A 109 10.75 2.61 27.63
CA GLU A 109 9.88 1.53 28.10
C GLU A 109 8.38 1.87 27.98
N MET A 110 8.01 3.15 28.10
CA MET A 110 6.62 3.60 27.96
C MET A 110 6.16 3.73 26.51
N VAL A 111 7.09 3.82 25.55
CA VAL A 111 6.78 4.08 24.14
C VAL A 111 7.23 2.95 23.21
N GLU A 112 7.95 1.94 23.71
CA GLU A 112 8.49 0.83 22.92
C GLU A 112 7.40 0.11 22.14
N GLU A 113 6.29 -0.28 22.77
CA GLU A 113 5.18 -0.98 22.11
C GLU A 113 4.58 -0.13 20.98
N LYS A 114 4.32 1.15 21.25
CA LYS A 114 3.80 2.09 20.25
C LYS A 114 4.75 2.29 19.07
N ILE A 115 6.06 2.34 19.34
CA ILE A 115 7.09 2.43 18.30
C ILE A 115 7.14 1.15 17.49
N ARG A 116 7.09 -0.01 18.16
CA ARG A 116 7.08 -1.33 17.51
C ARG A 116 5.90 -1.44 16.56
N ASP A 117 4.69 -1.11 17.00
CA ASP A 117 3.48 -1.15 16.17
C ASP A 117 3.57 -0.19 14.98
N TYR A 118 4.11 1.01 15.21
CA TYR A 118 4.33 1.99 14.16
C TYR A 118 5.33 1.49 13.11
N LEU A 119 6.48 0.99 13.54
CA LEU A 119 7.52 0.48 12.66
C LEU A 119 7.06 -0.78 11.92
N HIS A 120 6.29 -1.65 12.57
CA HIS A 120 5.69 -2.82 11.95
C HIS A 120 4.70 -2.41 10.85
N THR A 121 3.76 -1.51 11.16
CA THR A 121 2.80 -0.98 10.17
C THR A 121 3.51 -0.30 9.00
N ARG A 122 4.56 0.48 9.28
CA ARG A 122 5.38 1.11 8.26
C ARG A 122 6.08 0.06 7.39
N SER A 123 6.66 -0.96 8.00
CA SER A 123 7.35 -2.04 7.28
C SER A 123 6.41 -2.81 6.36
N ILE A 124 5.17 -3.08 6.79
CA ILE A 124 4.15 -3.70 5.94
C ILE A 124 3.85 -2.82 4.73
N ARG A 125 3.61 -1.52 4.94
CA ARG A 125 3.33 -0.59 3.84
C ARG A 125 4.46 -0.53 2.82
N GLU A 126 5.71 -0.47 3.29
CA GLU A 126 6.88 -0.51 2.40
C GLU A 126 7.01 -1.83 1.66
N GLY A 127 6.71 -2.95 2.32
CA GLY A 127 6.69 -4.28 1.71
C GLY A 127 5.66 -4.38 0.59
N ILE A 128 4.42 -3.94 0.83
CA ILE A 128 3.36 -3.89 -0.19
C ILE A 128 3.80 -3.01 -1.37
N ARG A 129 4.33 -1.81 -1.09
CA ARG A 129 4.80 -0.89 -2.15
C ARG A 129 5.89 -1.54 -3.00
N SER A 130 6.88 -2.15 -2.35
CA SER A 130 7.98 -2.83 -3.04
C SER A 130 7.49 -3.99 -3.89
N TYR A 131 6.53 -4.76 -3.39
CA TYR A 131 5.91 -5.85 -4.12
C TYR A 131 5.14 -5.36 -5.35
N ILE A 132 4.31 -4.32 -5.22
CA ILE A 132 3.59 -3.72 -6.35
C ILE A 132 4.57 -3.19 -7.41
N LEU A 133 5.65 -2.52 -6.99
CA LEU A 133 6.69 -2.04 -7.90
C LEU A 133 7.35 -3.19 -8.65
N HIS A 134 7.64 -4.30 -7.96
CA HIS A 134 8.18 -5.51 -8.59
C HIS A 134 7.22 -6.09 -9.64
N LEU A 135 5.91 -6.18 -9.33
CA LEU A 135 4.91 -6.61 -10.32
C LEU A 135 4.86 -5.66 -11.53
N ALA A 136 4.91 -4.35 -11.27
CA ALA A 136 4.89 -3.32 -12.30
C ALA A 136 6.10 -3.39 -13.23
N GLU A 137 7.30 -3.75 -12.74
CA GLU A 137 8.50 -3.96 -13.57
C GLU A 137 8.31 -5.07 -14.62
N SER A 138 7.53 -6.10 -14.28
CA SER A 138 7.26 -7.23 -15.17
C SER A 138 6.03 -7.02 -16.07
N ALA A 139 5.25 -5.97 -15.82
CA ALA A 139 4.02 -5.66 -16.54
C ALA A 139 4.21 -4.53 -17.57
N ARG A 140 3.42 -4.56 -18.64
CA ARG A 140 3.30 -3.44 -19.59
C ARG A 140 2.18 -2.52 -19.15
N ILE A 141 2.53 -1.37 -18.58
CA ILE A 141 1.55 -0.34 -18.21
C ILE A 141 1.64 0.82 -19.21
N SER A 142 0.50 1.26 -19.75
CA SER A 142 0.46 2.42 -20.64
C SER A 142 -0.71 3.34 -20.28
N GLY A 143 -0.53 4.65 -20.51
CA GLY A 143 -1.53 5.67 -20.15
C GLY A 143 -1.51 6.10 -18.68
N PHE A 144 -0.65 5.50 -17.84
CA PHE A 144 -0.46 5.88 -16.43
C PHE A 144 0.95 5.53 -15.93
N ASP A 145 1.58 6.44 -15.19
CA ASP A 145 2.87 6.17 -14.53
C ASP A 145 2.64 5.73 -13.08
N LEU A 146 2.60 4.42 -12.87
CA LEU A 146 2.38 3.83 -11.55
C LEU A 146 3.55 4.13 -10.59
N THR A 147 4.79 4.07 -11.09
CA THR A 147 6.01 4.31 -10.33
C THR A 147 6.08 5.71 -9.74
N ALA A 148 5.63 6.72 -10.49
CA ALA A 148 5.58 8.11 -10.01
C ALA A 148 4.43 8.37 -9.02
N SER A 149 3.43 7.47 -8.96
CA SER A 149 2.20 7.65 -8.16
C SER A 149 2.20 6.89 -6.81
N LEU A 150 3.20 6.04 -6.56
CA LEU A 150 3.37 5.23 -5.33
C LEU A 150 4.35 5.85 -4.33
#